data_AF-A0A7S3QLF0-F1
#
_entry.id   AF-A0A7S3QLF0-F1
#
_cell.length_a   1.000
_cell.length_b   1.000
_cell.length_c   1.000
_cell.angle_alpha   90.00
_cell.angle_beta   90.00
_cell.angle_gamma   90.00
#
_symmetry.space_group_name_H-M   'P 1'
#
loop_
_entity.id
_entity.type
_entity.pdbx_description
1 polymer ?
#
loop_
_entity_poly.entity_id
_entity_poly.type
_entity_poly.pdbx_seq_one_letter_code
_entity_poly.pdbx_strand_id
1 'polypeptide(L)'
;MLQPRDRNAVAAAVSQYGVAPGARKMMDWEEEAAEQAISTGMYVTFRSSPRMDCTRVGPHSKCFCGHLYSEHSFISKKSVYPRCHNCECTGFQFIPRRPEEVGDWWLVRRKGFNVHTWRAKCKCGHSHEEHHPTRKRCQCGCPQFQSNFACLACDKKWEDHETFFETTADRMAAGLPVGERQELQGFWWATNVPMPV
;
A
#
# COMPACT_ATOMS: atom_id res chain seq x y z
N MET A 1 1.68 -28.57 10.57
CA MET A 1 0.94 -27.36 10.13
C MET A 1 0.34 -27.70 8.77
N LEU A 2 -0.98 -27.93 8.70
CA LEU A 2 -1.66 -28.16 7.42
C LEU A 2 -1.83 -26.81 6.73
N GLN A 3 -0.99 -26.50 5.75
CA GLN A 3 -1.28 -25.38 4.87
C GLN A 3 -2.46 -25.76 3.96
N PRO A 4 -3.51 -24.93 3.89
CA PRO A 4 -4.59 -25.14 2.93
C PRO A 4 -4.02 -25.26 1.52
N ARG A 5 -4.46 -26.26 0.76
CA ARG A 5 -3.98 -26.50 -0.62
C ARG A 5 -4.90 -25.94 -1.69
N ASP A 6 -6.12 -25.58 -1.32
CA ASP A 6 -7.14 -25.04 -2.21
C ASP A 6 -7.95 -23.94 -1.51
N ARG A 7 -8.76 -23.23 -2.32
CA ARG A 7 -9.54 -22.07 -1.86
C ARG A 7 -10.63 -22.44 -0.85
N ASN A 8 -11.25 -23.60 -1.01
CA ASN A 8 -12.33 -24.03 -0.11
C ASN A 8 -11.77 -24.33 1.28
N ALA A 9 -10.59 -24.95 1.34
CA ALA A 9 -9.87 -25.15 2.58
C ALA A 9 -9.43 -23.82 3.22
N VAL A 10 -9.02 -22.82 2.44
CA VAL A 10 -8.75 -21.46 2.96
C VAL A 10 -10.01 -20.83 3.54
N ALA A 11 -11.12 -20.85 2.80
CA ALA A 11 -12.39 -20.27 3.24
C ALA A 11 -12.93 -20.95 4.51
N ALA A 12 -12.89 -22.28 4.55
CA ALA A 12 -13.28 -23.06 5.74
C ALA A 12 -12.39 -22.73 6.95
N ALA A 13 -11.07 -22.62 6.75
CA ALA A 13 -10.15 -22.24 7.82
C ALA A 13 -10.40 -20.80 8.31
N VAL A 14 -10.66 -19.85 7.41
CA VAL A 14 -11.01 -18.48 7.79
C VAL A 14 -12.34 -18.43 8.54
N SER A 15 -13.33 -19.22 8.14
CA SER A 15 -14.60 -19.34 8.85
C SER A 15 -14.44 -19.96 10.25
N GLN A 16 -13.60 -20.99 10.37
CA GLN A 16 -13.41 -21.71 11.62
C GLN A 16 -12.51 -20.96 12.62
N TYR A 17 -11.41 -20.36 12.16
CA TYR A 17 -10.35 -19.80 13.01
C TYR A 17 -10.24 -18.27 12.92
N GLY A 18 -10.92 -17.65 11.97
CA GLY A 18 -10.75 -16.24 11.64
C GLY A 18 -9.49 -15.96 10.81
N VAL A 19 -9.32 -14.70 10.43
CA VAL A 19 -8.11 -14.22 9.74
C VAL A 19 -7.04 -13.88 10.78
N ALA A 20 -5.78 -14.13 10.44
CA ALA A 20 -4.65 -13.74 11.28
C ALA A 20 -4.71 -12.23 11.59
N PRO A 21 -4.42 -11.77 12.84
CA PRO A 21 -4.60 -10.37 13.22
C PRO A 21 -3.91 -9.35 12.31
N GLY A 22 -2.70 -9.66 11.83
CA GLY A 22 -1.99 -8.82 10.87
C GLY A 22 -2.69 -8.71 9.51
N ALA A 23 -3.19 -9.84 9.00
CA ALA A 23 -3.93 -9.87 7.74
C ALA A 23 -5.31 -9.21 7.85
N ARG A 24 -6.01 -9.37 8.99
CA ARG A 24 -7.23 -8.62 9.31
C ARG A 24 -6.96 -7.12 9.19
N LYS A 25 -5.88 -6.63 9.81
CA LYS A 25 -5.52 -5.22 9.75
C LYS A 25 -5.28 -4.71 8.33
N MET A 26 -4.72 -5.53 7.43
CA MET A 26 -4.53 -5.17 6.02
C MET A 26 -5.83 -5.12 5.24
N MET A 27 -6.75 -6.05 5.53
CA MET A 27 -8.10 -6.03 4.95
C MET A 27 -8.86 -4.78 5.40
N ASP A 28 -8.86 -4.47 6.69
CA ASP A 28 -9.56 -3.29 7.22
C ASP A 28 -9.04 -1.98 6.59
N TRP A 29 -7.71 -1.88 6.38
CA TRP A 29 -7.10 -0.70 5.74
C TRP A 29 -7.38 -0.61 4.23
N GLU A 30 -7.45 -1.74 3.53
CA GLU A 30 -7.83 -1.77 2.12
C GLU A 30 -9.31 -1.38 1.95
N GLU A 31 -10.19 -1.87 2.84
CA GLU A 31 -11.61 -1.52 2.87
C GLU A 31 -11.81 -0.01 3.12
N GLU A 32 -11.16 0.55 4.15
CA GLU A 32 -11.22 1.98 4.45
C GLU A 32 -10.66 2.84 3.30
N ALA A 33 -9.58 2.39 2.64
CA ALA A 33 -9.04 3.07 1.46
C ALA A 33 -10.02 3.05 0.28
N ALA A 34 -10.73 1.93 0.08
CA ALA A 34 -11.76 1.83 -0.95
C ALA A 34 -12.95 2.75 -0.66
N GLU A 35 -13.46 2.75 0.57
CA GLU A 35 -14.54 3.65 0.99
C GLU A 35 -14.15 5.13 0.86
N GLN A 36 -12.92 5.48 1.24
CA GLN A 36 -12.41 6.83 1.05
C GLN A 36 -12.36 7.22 -0.43
N ALA A 37 -11.92 6.31 -1.31
CA ALA A 37 -11.84 6.57 -2.73
C ALA A 37 -13.24 6.78 -3.35
N ILE A 38 -14.23 5.99 -2.93
CA ILE A 38 -15.62 6.11 -3.38
C ILE A 38 -16.24 7.42 -2.89
N SER A 39 -16.09 7.73 -1.59
CA SER A 39 -16.70 8.91 -0.97
C SER A 39 -16.08 10.23 -1.45
N THR A 40 -14.77 10.27 -1.66
CA THR A 40 -14.07 11.49 -2.11
C THR A 40 -13.97 11.61 -3.62
N GLY A 41 -14.17 10.52 -4.35
CA GLY A 41 -13.96 10.43 -5.79
C GLY A 41 -12.48 10.52 -6.21
N MET A 42 -11.54 10.37 -5.27
CA MET A 42 -10.10 10.38 -5.46
C MET A 42 -9.52 8.99 -5.25
N TYR A 43 -9.03 8.38 -6.31
CA TYR A 43 -8.43 7.05 -6.30
C TYR A 43 -6.92 7.19 -6.23
N VAL A 44 -6.32 6.70 -5.15
CA VAL A 44 -4.88 6.75 -4.94
C VAL A 44 -4.32 5.34 -4.97
N THR A 45 -3.43 5.06 -5.90
CA THR A 45 -2.84 3.73 -6.08
C THR A 45 -1.31 3.79 -6.05
N PHE A 46 -0.70 2.78 -5.45
CA PHE A 46 0.71 2.48 -5.62
C PHE A 46 0.84 1.51 -6.78
N ARG A 47 1.53 1.90 -7.84
CA ARG A 47 1.55 1.14 -9.10
C ARG A 47 2.94 1.02 -9.69
N SER A 48 3.19 -0.08 -10.39
CA SER A 48 4.42 -0.29 -11.16
C SER A 48 4.18 -0.13 -12.66
N SER A 49 5.22 0.26 -13.40
CA SER A 49 5.17 0.32 -14.87
C SER A 49 5.40 -1.07 -15.48
N PRO A 50 4.63 -1.51 -16.50
CA PRO A 50 3.49 -0.83 -17.10
C PRO A 50 2.17 -1.13 -16.37
N ARG A 51 1.63 -0.11 -15.68
CA ARG A 51 0.25 0.07 -15.20
C ARG A 51 -0.39 -1.08 -14.40
N MET A 52 0.33 -1.68 -13.46
CA MET A 52 -0.28 -2.57 -12.47
C MET A 52 -0.49 -1.84 -11.15
N ASP A 53 -1.76 -1.61 -10.79
CA ASP A 53 -2.15 -1.10 -9.46
C ASP A 53 -1.88 -2.19 -8.41
N CYS A 54 -0.84 -1.99 -7.59
CA CYS A 54 -0.35 -2.98 -6.65
C CYS A 54 -1.02 -2.86 -5.28
N THR A 55 -1.32 -1.65 -4.83
CA THR A 55 -1.89 -1.40 -3.49
C THR A 55 -2.71 -0.11 -3.52
N ARG A 56 -3.88 -0.11 -2.88
CA ARG A 56 -4.66 1.11 -2.67
C ARG A 56 -4.07 1.89 -1.50
N VAL A 57 -4.01 3.21 -1.64
CA VAL A 57 -3.49 4.09 -0.59
C VAL A 57 -4.66 4.73 0.13
N GLY A 58 -4.66 4.61 1.45
CA GLY A 58 -5.70 5.14 2.33
C GLY A 58 -5.13 6.07 3.40
N PRO A 59 -5.95 6.52 4.36
CA PRO A 59 -5.57 7.55 5.35
C PRO A 59 -4.44 7.07 6.26
N HIS A 60 -4.37 5.76 6.52
CA HIS A 60 -3.35 5.13 7.34
C HIS A 60 -2.06 4.76 6.60
N SER A 61 -2.00 4.94 5.29
CA SER A 61 -0.80 4.70 4.51
C SER A 61 0.30 5.68 4.91
N LYS A 62 1.56 5.21 4.94
CA LYS A 62 2.70 6.04 5.31
C LYS A 62 3.37 6.61 4.06
N CYS A 63 3.76 7.88 4.16
CA CYS A 63 4.59 8.55 3.17
C CYS A 63 6.07 8.25 3.45
N PHE A 64 6.93 8.29 2.42
CA PHE A 64 8.38 8.21 2.54
C PHE A 64 8.97 9.21 3.55
N CYS A 65 8.27 10.32 3.81
CA CYS A 65 8.67 11.29 4.83
C CYS A 65 8.38 10.87 6.28
N GLY A 66 7.76 9.71 6.50
CA GLY A 66 7.40 9.18 7.82
C GLY A 66 5.98 9.49 8.30
N HIS A 67 5.31 10.49 7.70
CA HIS A 67 3.95 10.93 8.07
C HIS A 67 2.85 10.16 7.34
N LEU A 68 1.63 10.21 7.86
CA LEU A 68 0.46 9.54 7.30
C LEU A 68 -0.12 10.30 6.10
N TYR A 69 -0.85 9.59 5.24
CA TYR A 69 -1.58 10.20 4.13
C TYR A 69 -2.61 11.24 4.61
N SER A 70 -3.26 10.98 5.76
CA SER A 70 -4.18 11.94 6.40
C SER A 70 -3.52 13.26 6.81
N GLU A 71 -2.19 13.30 6.94
CA GLU A 71 -1.41 14.51 7.22
C GLU A 71 -0.96 15.23 5.94
N HIS A 72 -1.44 14.79 4.77
CA HIS A 72 -1.20 15.42 3.48
C HIS A 72 -2.49 15.99 2.90
N SER A 73 -2.41 17.18 2.30
CA SER A 73 -3.55 17.79 1.62
C SER A 73 -3.14 18.47 0.32
N PHE A 74 -4.11 18.59 -0.60
CA PHE A 74 -3.93 19.35 -1.83
C PHE A 74 -4.04 20.84 -1.52
N ILE A 75 -2.93 21.58 -1.70
CA ILE A 75 -2.90 23.03 -1.45
C ILE A 75 -3.89 23.78 -2.36
N SER A 76 -4.11 23.27 -3.58
CA SER A 76 -5.07 23.83 -4.54
C SER A 76 -5.66 22.75 -5.43
N LYS A 77 -6.77 23.05 -6.12
CA LYS A 77 -7.37 22.15 -7.13
C LYS A 77 -6.44 21.83 -8.31
N LYS A 78 -5.40 22.65 -8.54
CA LYS A 78 -4.39 22.44 -9.59
C LYS A 78 -3.19 21.62 -9.11
N SER A 79 -3.11 21.33 -7.81
CA SER A 79 -2.01 20.56 -7.24
C SER A 79 -2.12 19.12 -7.70
N VAL A 80 -1.07 18.63 -8.37
CA VAL A 80 -0.99 17.24 -8.85
C VAL A 80 -0.79 16.25 -7.70
N TYR A 81 -0.08 16.68 -6.65
CA TYR A 81 0.25 15.86 -5.49
C TYR A 81 -0.11 16.58 -4.18
N PRO A 82 -0.56 15.85 -3.14
CA PRO A 82 -0.81 16.44 -1.84
C PRO A 82 0.50 16.64 -1.07
N ARG A 83 0.56 17.71 -0.26
CA ARG A 83 1.75 18.12 0.51
C ARG A 83 1.55 17.84 1.99
N CYS A 84 2.61 17.41 2.66
CA CYS A 84 2.58 17.20 4.10
C CYS A 84 2.49 18.55 4.84
N HIS A 85 1.74 18.57 5.94
CA HIS A 85 1.67 19.73 6.84
C HIS A 85 2.91 19.89 7.73
N ASN A 86 3.59 18.78 8.02
CA ASN A 86 4.62 18.70 9.06
C ASN A 86 6.04 18.56 8.51
N CYS A 87 6.22 18.52 7.17
CA CYS A 87 7.55 18.40 6.58
C CYS A 87 7.64 18.94 5.14
N GLU A 88 8.86 19.04 4.63
CA GLU A 88 9.18 19.62 3.32
C GLU A 88 9.08 18.63 2.15
N CYS A 89 8.39 17.48 2.33
CA CYS A 89 8.26 16.52 1.24
C CYS A 89 7.51 17.12 0.04
N THR A 90 7.90 16.74 -1.17
CA THR A 90 7.37 17.34 -2.40
C THR A 90 5.99 16.82 -2.80
N GLY A 91 5.62 15.64 -2.28
CA GLY A 91 4.35 14.98 -2.50
C GLY A 91 4.26 13.74 -1.62
N PHE A 92 3.07 13.15 -1.53
CA PHE A 92 2.91 11.85 -0.88
C PHE A 92 3.52 10.74 -1.74
N GLN A 93 4.39 9.93 -1.13
CA GLN A 93 5.00 8.75 -1.75
C GLN A 93 4.80 7.57 -0.81
N PHE A 94 3.95 6.63 -1.19
CA PHE A 94 3.65 5.46 -0.39
C PHE A 94 4.92 4.70 -0.02
N ILE A 95 5.05 4.30 1.24
CA ILE A 95 6.03 3.33 1.69
C ILE A 95 5.38 2.38 2.69
N PRO A 96 5.69 1.06 2.63
CA PRO A 96 5.20 0.12 3.63
C PRO A 96 5.58 0.56 5.04
N ARG A 97 4.59 0.50 5.94
CA ARG A 97 4.72 0.81 7.39
C ARG A 97 4.62 -0.43 8.27
N ARG A 98 4.27 -1.58 7.70
CA ARG A 98 4.17 -2.86 8.38
C ARG A 98 4.88 -3.97 7.61
N PRO A 99 5.41 -4.98 8.31
CA PRO A 99 6.05 -6.11 7.65
C PRO A 99 5.07 -6.93 6.80
N GLU A 100 3.78 -6.97 7.17
CA GLU A 100 2.77 -7.68 6.39
C GLU A 100 2.59 -7.10 4.97
N GLU A 101 2.85 -5.81 4.75
CA GLU A 101 2.72 -5.14 3.43
C GLU A 101 3.85 -5.53 2.45
N VAL A 102 4.93 -6.16 2.93
CA VAL A 102 6.10 -6.57 2.13
C VAL A 102 6.36 -8.08 2.19
N GLY A 103 5.42 -8.84 2.74
CA GLY A 103 5.53 -10.30 2.84
C GLY A 103 6.30 -10.80 4.05
N ASP A 104 6.84 -9.92 4.88
CA ASP A 104 7.56 -10.25 6.12
C ASP A 104 6.60 -10.62 7.28
N TRP A 105 5.45 -11.22 6.97
CA TRP A 105 4.38 -11.52 7.94
C TRP A 105 4.82 -12.44 9.09
N TRP A 106 5.93 -13.17 8.94
CA TRP A 106 6.49 -14.00 10.02
C TRP A 106 7.16 -13.17 11.12
N LEU A 107 7.56 -11.92 10.86
CA LEU A 107 8.26 -11.07 11.83
C LEU A 107 7.38 -10.78 13.05
N VAL A 108 6.08 -10.52 12.85
CA VAL A 108 5.14 -10.24 13.94
C VAL A 108 4.91 -11.44 14.87
N ARG A 109 5.32 -12.65 14.46
CA ARG A 109 5.24 -13.86 15.29
C ARG A 109 6.48 -14.08 16.16
N ARG A 110 7.54 -13.28 15.99
CA ARG A 110 8.76 -13.39 16.79
C ARG A 110 8.54 -12.81 18.19
N LYS A 111 9.03 -13.52 19.21
CA LYS A 111 8.97 -13.07 20.59
C LYS A 111 9.65 -11.70 20.73
N GLY A 112 8.94 -10.73 21.32
CA GLY A 112 9.46 -9.37 21.54
C GLY A 112 9.46 -8.46 20.31
N PHE A 113 8.91 -8.89 19.17
CA PHE A 113 8.79 -8.02 18.01
C PHE A 113 7.70 -6.97 18.22
N ASN A 114 8.04 -5.70 17.99
CA ASN A 114 7.09 -4.59 18.04
C ASN A 114 6.80 -4.08 16.62
N VAL A 115 5.56 -4.24 16.17
CA VAL A 115 5.15 -3.82 14.83
C VAL A 115 5.20 -2.30 14.62
N HIS A 116 5.06 -1.52 15.70
CA HIS A 116 5.02 -0.05 15.63
C HIS A 116 6.41 0.57 15.43
N THR A 117 7.48 -0.18 15.73
CA THR A 117 8.86 0.27 15.52
C THR A 117 9.43 -0.19 14.18
N TRP A 118 8.74 -1.06 13.45
CA TRP A 118 9.20 -1.53 12.14
C TRP A 118 9.20 -0.39 11.13
N ARG A 119 10.23 -0.38 10.27
CA ARG A 119 10.39 0.57 9.17
C ARG A 119 10.92 -0.16 7.95
N ALA A 120 10.40 0.21 6.78
CA ALA A 120 10.95 -0.21 5.49
C ALA A 120 12.42 0.21 5.39
N LYS A 121 13.28 -0.74 5.01
CA LYS A 121 14.73 -0.57 4.96
C LYS A 121 15.25 -0.43 3.54
N CYS A 122 16.33 0.34 3.43
CA CYS A 122 17.15 0.41 2.24
C CYS A 122 18.15 -0.75 2.21
N LYS A 123 18.72 -1.07 1.04
CA LYS A 123 19.86 -1.99 0.90
C LYS A 123 21.08 -1.56 1.73
N CYS A 124 21.22 -0.27 2.06
CA CYS A 124 22.27 0.22 2.97
C CYS A 124 22.04 -0.15 4.45
N GLY A 125 20.89 -0.75 4.79
CA GLY A 125 20.53 -1.17 6.15
C GLY A 125 19.73 -0.15 6.95
N HIS A 126 19.83 1.13 6.60
CA HIS A 126 19.07 2.21 7.24
C HIS A 126 17.61 2.25 6.79
N SER A 127 16.75 2.77 7.65
CA SER A 127 15.34 2.99 7.38
C SER A 127 15.09 4.11 6.37
N HIS A 128 13.91 4.12 5.77
CA HIS A 128 13.49 5.23 4.90
C HIS A 128 13.43 6.58 5.63
N GLU A 129 13.14 6.61 6.93
CA GLU A 129 13.08 7.84 7.73
C GLU A 129 14.48 8.46 7.93
N GLU A 130 15.55 7.67 7.79
CA GLU A 130 16.95 8.14 7.79
C GLU A 130 17.42 8.65 6.42
N HIS A 131 16.54 8.60 5.41
CA HIS A 131 16.80 9.19 4.10
C HIS A 131 16.08 10.54 3.99
N HIS A 132 16.68 11.47 3.26
CA HIS A 132 16.07 12.77 3.02
C HIS A 132 14.72 12.59 2.28
N PRO A 133 13.60 13.20 2.72
CA PRO A 133 12.27 12.92 2.19
C PRO A 133 12.11 13.19 0.69
N THR A 134 12.74 14.27 0.21
CA THR A 134 12.71 14.65 -1.22
C THR A 134 13.82 13.99 -2.04
N ARG A 135 15.07 14.09 -1.59
CA ARG A 135 16.25 13.64 -2.36
C ARG A 135 16.49 12.13 -2.25
N LYS A 136 15.86 11.46 -1.28
CA LYS A 136 16.03 10.03 -0.97
C LYS A 136 17.50 9.62 -0.72
N ARG A 137 18.36 10.56 -0.32
CA ARG A 137 19.76 10.31 0.03
C ARG A 137 19.88 9.94 1.50
N CYS A 138 20.73 8.97 1.82
CA CYS A 138 21.03 8.63 3.20
C CYS A 138 22.22 9.42 3.72
N GLN A 139 22.26 9.61 5.03
CA GLN A 139 23.43 10.16 5.75
C GLN A 139 24.69 9.29 5.60
N CYS A 140 24.54 7.98 5.38
CA CYS A 140 25.67 7.06 5.17
C CYS A 140 26.33 7.17 3.78
N GLY A 141 25.92 8.14 2.95
CA GLY A 141 26.43 8.32 1.59
C GLY A 141 25.66 7.57 0.49
N CYS A 142 24.64 6.77 0.85
CA CYS A 142 23.77 6.12 -0.14
C CYS A 142 23.09 7.18 -1.03
N PRO A 143 23.27 7.11 -2.37
CA PRO A 143 22.83 8.17 -3.27
C PRO A 143 21.32 8.17 -3.51
N GLN A 144 20.64 7.05 -3.28
CA GLN A 144 19.20 6.92 -3.45
C GLN A 144 18.68 5.73 -2.65
N PHE A 145 17.49 5.86 -2.06
CA PHE A 145 16.80 4.74 -1.43
C PHE A 145 16.57 3.60 -2.42
N GLN A 146 17.05 2.41 -2.06
CA GLN A 146 16.83 1.17 -2.80
C GLN A 146 16.22 0.16 -1.84
N SER A 147 15.01 -0.29 -2.12
CA SER A 147 14.30 -1.20 -1.22
C SER A 147 15.03 -2.53 -1.05
N ASN A 148 15.13 -3.00 0.20
CA ASN A 148 15.61 -4.35 0.50
C ASN A 148 14.50 -5.42 0.43
N PHE A 149 13.26 -5.01 0.18
CA PHE A 149 12.08 -5.84 0.00
C PHE A 149 11.63 -5.84 -1.48
N ALA A 150 10.56 -6.57 -1.77
CA ALA A 150 9.87 -6.55 -3.07
C ALA A 150 8.38 -6.29 -2.84
N CYS A 151 7.70 -5.73 -3.85
CA CYS A 151 6.26 -5.55 -3.81
C CYS A 151 5.57 -6.92 -3.85
N LEU A 152 4.61 -7.15 -2.93
CA LEU A 152 3.84 -8.40 -2.86
C LEU A 152 3.00 -8.68 -4.11
N ALA A 153 2.59 -7.65 -4.83
CA ALA A 153 1.67 -7.79 -5.96
C ALA A 153 2.39 -8.06 -7.30
N CYS A 154 3.60 -7.53 -7.47
CA CYS A 154 4.29 -7.56 -8.77
C CYS A 154 5.78 -7.95 -8.71
N ASP A 155 6.31 -8.29 -7.53
CA ASP A 155 7.71 -8.68 -7.28
C ASP A 155 8.80 -7.63 -7.64
N LYS A 156 8.41 -6.45 -8.14
CA LYS A 156 9.34 -5.35 -8.44
C LYS A 156 9.78 -4.61 -7.18
N LYS A 157 10.82 -3.78 -7.32
CA LYS A 157 11.34 -2.99 -6.21
C LYS A 157 10.49 -1.75 -5.99
N TRP A 158 10.53 -1.22 -4.77
CA TRP A 158 9.78 0.00 -4.40
C TRP A 158 10.10 1.17 -5.34
N GLU A 159 11.38 1.31 -5.72
CA GLU A 159 11.85 2.35 -6.63
C GLU A 159 11.29 2.24 -8.06
N ASP A 160 10.68 1.10 -8.43
CA ASP A 160 10.01 0.89 -9.74
C ASP A 160 8.52 1.30 -9.71
N HIS A 161 8.06 1.88 -8.61
CA HIS A 161 6.68 2.27 -8.41
C HIS A 161 6.52 3.78 -8.21
N GLU A 162 5.33 4.25 -8.51
CA GLU A 162 4.88 5.59 -8.19
C GLU A 162 3.57 5.55 -7.39
N THR A 163 3.30 6.62 -6.63
CA THR A 163 1.97 6.86 -6.10
C THR A 163 1.21 7.74 -7.08
N PHE A 164 0.13 7.18 -7.62
CA PHE A 164 -0.67 7.81 -8.65
C PHE A 164 -2.01 8.25 -8.08
N PHE A 165 -2.48 9.41 -8.55
CA PHE A 165 -3.71 10.06 -8.10
C PHE A 165 -4.61 10.21 -9.32
N GLU A 166 -5.80 9.62 -9.24
CA GLU A 166 -6.82 9.69 -10.30
C GLU A 166 -8.13 10.16 -9.73
N THR A 167 -8.79 11.06 -10.43
CA THR A 167 -10.19 11.36 -10.12
C THR A 167 -11.11 10.31 -10.72
N THR A 168 -12.37 10.30 -10.25
CA THR A 168 -13.43 9.50 -10.88
C THR A 168 -13.55 9.78 -12.38
N ALA A 169 -13.40 11.03 -12.79
CA ALA A 169 -13.44 11.42 -14.20
C ALA A 169 -12.27 10.83 -15.00
N ASP A 170 -11.05 10.86 -14.44
CA ASP A 170 -9.86 10.28 -15.09
C ASP A 170 -10.03 8.77 -15.30
N ARG A 171 -10.52 8.05 -14.28
CA ARG A 171 -10.77 6.61 -14.37
C ARG A 171 -11.86 6.28 -15.37
N MET A 172 -12.98 7.01 -15.37
CA MET A 172 -14.04 6.83 -16.36
C MET A 172 -13.53 7.08 -17.79
N ALA A 173 -12.75 8.14 -18.00
CA ALA A 173 -12.15 8.45 -19.30
C ALA A 173 -11.17 7.36 -19.77
N ALA A 174 -10.48 6.71 -18.84
CA ALA A 174 -9.59 5.58 -19.10
C ALA A 174 -10.32 4.22 -19.21
N GLY A 175 -11.66 4.18 -19.06
CA GLY A 175 -12.44 2.94 -19.05
C GLY A 175 -12.17 2.04 -17.84
N LEU A 176 -11.61 2.60 -16.76
CA LEU A 176 -11.30 1.90 -15.53
C LEU A 176 -12.52 1.85 -14.59
N PRO A 177 -12.62 0.82 -13.73
CA PRO A 177 -13.72 0.72 -12.78
C PRO A 177 -13.67 1.82 -11.71
N VAL A 178 -14.86 2.23 -11.28
CA VAL A 178 -15.14 3.25 -10.25
C VAL A 178 -16.25 2.75 -9.33
N GLY A 179 -16.32 3.29 -8.12
CA GLY A 179 -17.33 2.91 -7.13
C GLY A 179 -17.10 1.49 -6.59
N GLU A 180 -18.18 0.79 -6.30
CA GLU A 180 -18.19 -0.62 -5.86
C GLU A 180 -17.54 -1.58 -6.86
N ARG A 181 -17.38 -1.16 -8.13
CA ARG A 181 -16.72 -1.99 -9.17
C ARG A 181 -15.19 -1.90 -9.11
N GLN A 182 -14.61 -1.05 -8.26
CA GLN A 182 -13.16 -0.89 -8.19
C GLN A 182 -12.49 -2.07 -7.49
N GLU A 183 -12.21 -3.13 -8.26
CA GLU A 183 -11.31 -4.21 -7.89
C GLU A 183 -9.86 -3.83 -8.27
N LEU A 184 -8.89 -4.04 -7.37
CA LEU A 184 -7.47 -3.85 -7.72
C LEU A 184 -7.07 -4.91 -8.77
N GLN A 185 -6.47 -4.45 -9.87
CA GLN A 185 -5.97 -5.33 -10.93
C GLN A 185 -4.74 -6.10 -10.44
N GLY A 186 -5.02 -7.25 -9.85
CA GLY A 186 -4.11 -8.17 -9.16
C GLY A 186 -4.88 -9.29 -8.45
N PHE A 187 -6.19 -9.08 -8.22
CA PHE A 187 -7.16 -10.07 -7.74
C PHE A 187 -8.09 -10.61 -8.85
N TRP A 188 -7.59 -10.71 -10.09
CA TRP A 188 -8.30 -11.20 -11.30
C TRP A 188 -8.91 -12.63 -11.21
N TRP A 189 -8.89 -13.27 -10.04
CA TRP A 189 -9.48 -14.59 -9.83
C TRP A 189 -10.86 -14.60 -9.14
N ALA A 190 -11.36 -13.45 -8.68
CA ALA A 190 -12.60 -13.36 -7.90
C ALA A 190 -13.90 -13.35 -8.76
N THR A 191 -13.81 -13.17 -10.08
CA THR A 191 -14.98 -12.95 -10.95
C THR A 191 -15.69 -14.20 -11.45
N ASN A 192 -15.36 -15.40 -10.94
CA ASN A 192 -16.07 -16.65 -11.28
C ASN A 192 -16.83 -17.27 -10.09
N VAL A 193 -17.24 -16.47 -9.11
CA VAL A 193 -18.20 -16.91 -8.09
C VAL A 193 -19.57 -16.34 -8.46
N PRO A 194 -20.54 -17.16 -8.91
CA PRO A 194 -21.91 -16.70 -9.04
C PRO A 194 -22.43 -16.31 -7.65
N MET A 195 -22.92 -15.07 -7.55
CA MET A 195 -23.63 -14.59 -6.37
C MET A 195 -24.83 -15.52 -6.10
N PRO A 196 -24.98 -16.09 -4.89
CA PRO A 196 -26.21 -16.78 -4.54
C PRO A 196 -27.35 -15.75 -4.48
N VAL A 197 -28.44 -16.08 -5.17
CA VAL A 197 -29.76 -15.44 -5.02
C VAL A 197 -30.35 -15.70 -3.65
#